data_AF-R7VDF0-F1
#
_entry.id   AF-R7VDF0-F1
#
_cell.length_a   1.000
_cell.length_b   1.000
_cell.length_c   1.000
_cell.angle_alpha   90.00
_cell.angle_beta   90.00
_cell.angle_gamma   90.00
#
_symmetry.space_group_name_H-M   'P 1'
#
loop_
_entity.id
_entity.type
_entity.pdbx_description
1 polymer ?
#
loop_
_entity_poly.entity_id
_entity_poly.type
_entity_poly.pdbx_seq_one_letter_code
_entity_poly.pdbx_strand_id
1 'polypeptide(L)'
;MEQIFNYRIIIEKHFQQQKDLYQNLIDFKKPFNRVWHQGLLQVLNDFNINQELIQIVKALYNNAKSSNTELQDLTDKVVHSASAFGMQINPKMGRPKSSSGRDRHDREGHSKRDSSGGGGSSMSSSGDLKIKEMVKELHSLVHHVQDERDRGNHNLINIAKTHERMQQEQKVVVSPYFKTKLKGLYTTAMQDAETESELLRRALDKIAEIKTFKEKHGERPKTIMRRGVLMNLLQQNASSLPLWIGKPGERVPALCGATPAESNYIGKPGDKVAARVKSQDGEENWILAEIVQFLSGSNKYEVDDIDAEEGKERHTLSKRKVVPLPKWKANSETDSDALFEKDTLVLALYPQTTCFYRALIHAPPKKPSDEYSVLFEDNTYADGYSPPLSVAQRYVIACREEKKK
;
A
#
# COMPACT_ATOMS: atom_id res chain seq x y z
N MET A 1 -10.31 -9.26 -7.94
CA MET A 1 -9.53 -8.72 -6.81
C MET A 1 -8.12 -8.25 -7.19
N GLU A 2 -7.34 -8.94 -8.04
CA GLU A 2 -6.04 -8.42 -8.55
C GLU A 2 -6.16 -7.12 -9.38
N GLN A 3 -7.30 -6.89 -10.03
CA GLN A 3 -7.48 -5.73 -10.93
C GLN A 3 -7.46 -4.38 -10.20
N ILE A 4 -7.92 -4.30 -8.95
CA ILE A 4 -7.90 -3.07 -8.15
C ILE A 4 -6.47 -2.68 -7.76
N PHE A 5 -5.60 -3.68 -7.54
CA PHE A 5 -4.18 -3.46 -7.24
C PHE A 5 -3.43 -2.87 -8.45
N ASN A 6 -3.82 -3.30 -9.66
CA ASN A 6 -3.26 -2.76 -10.89
C ASN A 6 -3.63 -1.29 -11.10
N TYR A 7 -4.87 -0.88 -10.82
CA TYR A 7 -5.27 0.54 -10.90
C TYR A 7 -4.48 1.42 -9.93
N ARG A 8 -4.19 0.93 -8.72
CA ARG A 8 -3.35 1.66 -7.77
C ARG A 8 -1.92 1.83 -8.26
N ILE A 9 -1.29 0.77 -8.78
CA ILE A 9 0.06 0.84 -9.35
C ILE A 9 0.10 1.80 -10.56
N ILE A 10 -0.96 1.81 -11.37
CA ILE A 10 -1.09 2.72 -12.53
C ILE A 10 -1.18 4.18 -12.07
N ILE A 11 -1.97 4.47 -11.03
CA ILE A 11 -2.10 5.81 -10.45
C ILE A 11 -0.77 6.24 -9.84
N GLU A 12 -0.11 5.37 -9.06
CA GLU A 12 1.18 5.65 -8.42
C GLU A 12 2.28 5.90 -9.46
N LYS A 13 2.31 5.17 -10.58
CA LYS A 13 3.27 5.40 -11.67
C LYS A 13 2.97 6.64 -12.52
N HIS A 14 1.70 6.98 -12.71
CA HIS A 14 1.30 8.22 -13.39
C HIS A 14 1.81 9.46 -12.63
N PHE A 15 1.69 9.43 -11.29
CA PHE A 15 2.27 10.46 -10.42
C PHE A 15 3.80 10.52 -10.48
N GLN A 16 4.47 9.39 -10.67
CA GLN A 16 5.94 9.33 -10.73
C GLN A 16 6.56 9.83 -12.04
N GLN A 17 5.84 9.82 -13.16
CA GLN A 17 6.44 10.05 -14.49
C GLN A 17 5.88 11.25 -15.27
N GLN A 18 4.85 11.95 -14.78
CA GLN A 18 4.18 13.08 -15.46
C GLN A 18 3.88 12.81 -16.95
N LYS A 19 3.36 11.61 -17.28
CA LYS A 19 2.93 11.25 -18.63
C LYS A 19 1.47 10.88 -18.67
N ASP A 20 0.83 11.12 -19.82
CA ASP A 20 -0.58 10.81 -20.06
C ASP A 20 -0.90 9.32 -19.83
N LEU A 21 -2.09 9.05 -19.27
CA LEU A 21 -2.54 7.72 -18.85
C LEU A 21 -2.47 6.64 -19.96
N TYR A 22 -2.69 7.04 -21.22
CA TYR A 22 -2.68 6.12 -22.37
C TYR A 22 -1.27 5.67 -22.78
N GLN A 23 -0.22 6.42 -22.42
CA GLN A 23 1.16 5.99 -22.66
C GLN A 23 1.65 4.96 -21.63
N ASN A 24 1.07 4.97 -20.42
CA ASN A 24 1.33 3.97 -19.37
C ASN A 24 0.62 2.62 -19.61
N LEU A 25 -0.34 2.58 -20.56
CA LEU A 25 -1.06 1.37 -20.96
C LEU A 25 -0.24 0.43 -21.85
N ILE A 26 0.85 0.90 -22.46
CA ILE A 26 1.52 0.19 -23.57
C ILE A 26 2.57 -0.83 -23.09
N ASP A 27 2.95 -0.86 -21.80
CA ASP A 27 4.08 -1.71 -21.37
C ASP A 27 3.75 -2.72 -20.26
N PHE A 28 2.73 -3.58 -20.41
CA PHE A 28 2.61 -4.75 -19.52
C PHE A 28 2.06 -6.01 -20.21
N LYS A 29 2.99 -6.87 -20.68
CA LYS A 29 2.77 -8.22 -21.25
C LYS A 29 2.25 -9.28 -20.24
N LYS A 30 2.31 -9.02 -18.92
CA LYS A 30 1.96 -10.00 -17.86
C LYS A 30 0.50 -9.97 -17.35
N PRO A 31 -0.14 -8.80 -17.15
CA PRO A 31 -1.56 -8.72 -16.78
C PRO A 31 -2.50 -9.06 -17.95
N PHE A 32 -2.11 -8.70 -19.18
CA PHE A 32 -2.95 -8.79 -20.38
C PHE A 32 -3.33 -10.24 -20.77
N ASN A 33 -2.45 -11.21 -20.51
CA ASN A 33 -2.69 -12.63 -20.81
C ASN A 33 -3.47 -13.38 -19.72
N ARG A 34 -3.75 -12.75 -18.57
CA ARG A 34 -4.47 -13.38 -17.45
C ARG A 34 -5.97 -13.10 -17.45
N VAL A 35 -6.44 -12.25 -18.36
CA VAL A 35 -7.86 -11.92 -18.48
C VAL A 35 -8.49 -12.85 -19.51
N TRP A 36 -9.60 -13.49 -19.16
CA TRP A 36 -10.37 -14.30 -20.10
C TRP A 36 -11.12 -13.38 -21.07
N HIS A 37 -10.49 -13.08 -22.21
CA HIS A 37 -10.96 -12.03 -23.13
C HIS A 37 -12.37 -12.26 -23.66
N GLN A 38 -12.72 -13.52 -23.98
CA GLN A 38 -14.06 -13.86 -24.44
C GLN A 38 -15.11 -13.68 -23.34
N GLY A 39 -14.79 -14.07 -22.10
CA GLY A 39 -15.67 -13.86 -20.95
C GLY A 39 -15.83 -12.39 -20.59
N LEU A 40 -14.77 -11.58 -20.71
CA LEU A 40 -14.84 -10.13 -20.51
C LEU A 40 -15.76 -9.46 -21.53
N LEU A 41 -15.62 -9.80 -22.81
CA LEU A 41 -16.49 -9.24 -23.87
C LEU A 41 -17.95 -9.66 -23.69
N GLN A 42 -18.20 -10.88 -23.20
CA GLN A 42 -19.55 -11.33 -22.87
C GLN A 42 -20.13 -10.52 -21.72
N VAL A 43 -19.38 -10.35 -20.62
CA VAL A 43 -19.80 -9.53 -19.47
C VAL A 43 -20.06 -8.08 -19.88
N LEU A 44 -19.24 -7.49 -20.75
CA LEU A 44 -19.47 -6.12 -21.23
C LEU A 44 -20.77 -5.99 -22.04
N ASN A 45 -21.12 -7.02 -22.82
CA ASN A 45 -22.41 -7.06 -23.52
C ASN A 45 -23.58 -7.26 -22.54
N ASP A 46 -23.44 -8.15 -21.57
CA ASP A 46 -24.48 -8.47 -20.58
C ASP A 46 -24.80 -7.25 -19.68
N PHE A 47 -23.84 -6.35 -19.49
CA PHE A 47 -24.00 -5.09 -18.76
C PHE A 47 -24.39 -3.89 -19.64
N ASN A 48 -24.78 -4.13 -20.90
CA ASN A 48 -25.29 -3.12 -21.83
C ASN A 48 -24.31 -1.95 -22.06
N ILE A 49 -23.01 -2.21 -21.99
CA ILE A 49 -21.96 -1.24 -22.30
C ILE A 49 -22.03 -0.88 -23.80
N ASN A 50 -21.77 0.39 -24.11
CA ASN A 50 -21.82 0.90 -25.48
C ASN A 50 -20.98 0.02 -26.44
N GLN A 51 -21.59 -0.38 -27.56
CA GLN A 51 -20.98 -1.26 -28.56
C GLN A 51 -19.69 -0.68 -29.17
N GLU A 52 -19.59 0.64 -29.34
CA GLU A 52 -18.37 1.29 -29.83
C GLU A 52 -17.20 1.09 -28.84
N LEU A 53 -17.47 1.19 -27.53
CA LEU A 53 -16.46 0.91 -26.51
C LEU A 53 -16.05 -0.57 -26.49
N ILE A 54 -16.99 -1.48 -26.70
CA ILE A 54 -16.70 -2.93 -26.82
C ILE A 54 -15.83 -3.20 -28.05
N GLN A 55 -16.09 -2.54 -29.19
CA GLN A 55 -15.27 -2.66 -30.39
C GLN A 55 -13.87 -2.06 -30.22
N ILE A 56 -13.75 -0.92 -29.53
CA ILE A 56 -12.45 -0.31 -29.18
C ILE A 56 -11.63 -1.27 -28.31
N VAL A 57 -12.23 -1.83 -27.27
CA VAL A 57 -11.58 -2.82 -26.39
C VAL A 57 -11.14 -4.05 -27.19
N LYS A 58 -12.00 -4.56 -28.07
CA LYS A 58 -11.67 -5.70 -28.97
C LYS A 58 -10.54 -5.37 -29.95
N ALA A 59 -10.52 -4.16 -30.52
CA ALA A 59 -9.47 -3.71 -31.43
C ALA A 59 -8.12 -3.55 -30.73
N LEU A 60 -8.11 -3.05 -29.49
CA LEU A 60 -6.90 -2.96 -28.65
C LEU A 60 -6.29 -4.35 -28.40
N TYR A 61 -7.12 -5.38 -28.15
CA TYR A 61 -6.65 -6.77 -28.01
C TYR A 61 -6.07 -7.36 -29.30
N ASN A 62 -6.69 -7.05 -30.46
CA ASN A 62 -6.23 -7.57 -31.75
C ASN A 62 -4.94 -6.88 -32.24
N ASN A 63 -4.82 -5.57 -32.02
CA ASN A 63 -3.63 -4.80 -32.42
C ASN A 63 -2.43 -5.04 -31.48
N ALA A 64 -2.66 -5.45 -30.23
CA ALA A 64 -1.58 -5.91 -29.34
C ALA A 64 -0.98 -7.26 -29.78
N LYS A 65 -1.71 -8.05 -30.59
CA LYS A 65 -1.16 -9.28 -31.22
C LYS A 65 -0.31 -8.97 -32.45
N SER A 66 -0.68 -7.98 -33.26
CA SER A 66 0.04 -7.63 -34.49
C SER A 66 1.38 -6.94 -34.23
N SER A 67 1.52 -6.16 -33.16
CA SER A 67 2.79 -5.54 -32.75
C SER A 67 3.84 -6.53 -32.21
N ASN A 68 3.44 -7.76 -31.83
CA ASN A 68 4.41 -8.80 -31.42
C ASN A 68 5.20 -9.36 -32.60
N THR A 69 4.69 -9.28 -33.84
CA THR A 69 5.39 -9.80 -35.02
C THR A 69 6.64 -8.98 -35.37
N GLU A 70 6.64 -7.67 -35.11
CA GLU A 70 7.81 -6.81 -35.31
C GLU A 70 8.83 -6.90 -34.15
N LEU A 71 8.37 -7.10 -32.91
CA LEU A 71 9.24 -7.23 -31.74
C LEU A 71 9.94 -8.60 -31.66
N GLN A 72 9.31 -9.66 -32.16
CA GLN A 72 9.95 -10.99 -32.26
C GLN A 72 11.16 -10.94 -33.23
N ASP A 73 11.01 -10.21 -34.34
CA ASP A 73 12.03 -10.05 -35.38
C ASP A 73 13.26 -9.24 -34.90
N LEU A 74 13.06 -8.30 -33.98
CA LEU A 74 14.13 -7.58 -33.28
C LEU A 74 14.80 -8.44 -32.20
N THR A 75 14.03 -9.30 -31.50
CA THR A 75 14.58 -10.17 -30.46
C THR A 75 15.49 -11.25 -31.07
N ASP A 76 15.10 -11.81 -32.23
CA ASP A 76 15.90 -12.81 -32.93
C ASP A 76 17.21 -12.22 -33.52
N LYS A 77 17.20 -10.93 -33.90
CA LYS A 77 18.42 -10.19 -34.32
C LYS A 77 19.37 -9.88 -33.16
N VAL A 78 18.85 -9.64 -31.96
CA VAL A 78 19.65 -9.42 -30.74
C VAL A 78 20.25 -10.73 -30.20
N VAL A 79 19.52 -11.84 -30.30
CA VAL A 79 20.01 -13.17 -29.89
C VAL A 79 21.13 -13.66 -30.82
N HIS A 80 21.08 -13.33 -32.12
CA HIS A 80 22.18 -13.64 -33.05
C HIS A 80 23.45 -12.82 -32.78
N SER A 81 23.33 -11.58 -32.28
CA SER A 81 24.50 -10.73 -31.98
C SER A 81 25.16 -11.05 -30.64
N ALA A 82 24.43 -11.65 -29.68
CA ALA A 82 24.99 -12.13 -28.41
C ALA A 82 25.77 -13.46 -28.53
N SER A 83 25.61 -14.20 -29.63
CA SER A 83 26.37 -15.43 -29.91
C SER A 83 27.81 -15.16 -30.39
N ALA A 84 28.16 -13.89 -30.65
CA ALA A 84 29.51 -13.47 -31.07
C ALA A 84 30.50 -13.27 -29.90
N PHE A 85 30.07 -13.44 -28.64
CA PHE A 85 30.90 -13.23 -27.44
C PHE A 85 31.05 -14.48 -26.54
N GLY A 86 31.07 -15.67 -27.14
CA GLY A 86 31.90 -16.79 -26.67
C GLY A 86 31.75 -17.25 -25.21
N MET A 87 30.52 -17.30 -24.66
CA MET A 87 30.25 -17.99 -23.38
C MET A 87 29.20 -19.08 -23.56
N GLN A 88 29.63 -20.34 -23.42
CA GLN A 88 28.80 -21.53 -23.54
C GLN A 88 27.84 -21.65 -22.35
N ILE A 89 26.55 -21.60 -22.63
CA ILE A 89 25.48 -22.05 -21.73
C ILE A 89 24.83 -23.26 -22.36
N ASN A 90 24.90 -24.40 -21.68
CA ASN A 90 24.47 -25.71 -22.18
C ASN A 90 22.99 -25.93 -21.82
N PRO A 91 22.03 -25.97 -22.77
CA PRO A 91 20.63 -26.22 -22.46
C PRO A 91 20.27 -27.65 -22.88
N LYS A 92 20.19 -28.59 -21.93
CA LYS A 92 19.57 -29.89 -22.25
C LYS A 92 18.06 -29.78 -22.19
N MET A 93 17.50 -29.69 -23.40
CA MET A 93 16.11 -29.94 -23.74
C MET A 93 15.70 -31.39 -23.49
N GLY A 94 14.41 -31.60 -23.21
CA GLY A 94 13.77 -32.90 -23.25
C GLY A 94 12.23 -32.79 -23.26
N ARG A 95 11.65 -32.57 -24.44
CA ARG A 95 10.26 -32.93 -24.80
C ARG A 95 10.37 -33.71 -26.14
N PRO A 96 9.32 -34.37 -26.66
CA PRO A 96 8.17 -35.06 -26.04
C PRO A 96 8.01 -36.48 -26.65
N LYS A 97 7.13 -37.36 -26.13
CA LYS A 97 6.47 -38.39 -26.96
C LYS A 97 5.05 -38.70 -26.49
N SER A 98 4.13 -38.56 -27.44
CA SER A 98 2.77 -39.09 -27.48
C SER A 98 2.76 -40.58 -27.84
N SER A 99 1.82 -41.35 -27.29
CA SER A 99 0.71 -42.00 -28.01
C SER A 99 0.27 -43.34 -27.40
N SER A 100 -1.06 -43.53 -27.46
CA SER A 100 -1.83 -44.78 -27.57
C SER A 100 -1.96 -45.74 -26.39
N GLY A 101 -3.22 -46.08 -26.06
CA GLY A 101 -3.60 -47.49 -25.86
C GLY A 101 -4.52 -47.84 -24.68
N ARG A 102 -5.82 -47.63 -24.86
CA ARG A 102 -6.97 -48.51 -24.56
C ARG A 102 -7.24 -49.10 -23.14
N ASP A 103 -8.54 -48.99 -22.83
CA ASP A 103 -9.46 -50.00 -22.28
C ASP A 103 -9.60 -50.26 -20.76
N ARG A 104 -10.75 -49.79 -20.25
CA ARG A 104 -11.91 -50.56 -19.74
C ARG A 104 -12.29 -50.52 -18.24
N HIS A 105 -13.62 -50.40 -18.09
CA HIS A 105 -14.55 -50.85 -17.04
C HIS A 105 -14.88 -49.96 -15.83
N ASP A 106 -16.09 -49.38 -15.91
CA ASP A 106 -17.23 -49.47 -14.99
C ASP A 106 -17.02 -49.36 -13.48
N ARG A 107 -17.70 -48.38 -12.85
CA ARG A 107 -18.98 -48.62 -12.16
C ARG A 107 -19.61 -47.35 -11.60
N GLU A 108 -20.92 -47.29 -11.76
CA GLU A 108 -21.87 -46.32 -11.24
C GLU A 108 -21.96 -46.33 -9.71
N GLY A 109 -22.41 -45.21 -9.13
CA GLY A 109 -22.77 -45.11 -7.72
C GLY A 109 -23.44 -43.76 -7.39
N HIS A 110 -24.74 -43.68 -7.65
CA HIS A 110 -25.63 -42.61 -7.19
C HIS A 110 -25.71 -42.53 -5.65
N SER A 111 -25.77 -41.32 -5.10
CA SER A 111 -26.42 -41.04 -3.81
C SER A 111 -26.71 -39.54 -3.64
N LYS A 112 -27.96 -39.16 -3.89
CA LYS A 112 -28.59 -37.92 -3.42
C LYS A 112 -28.77 -37.97 -1.90
N ARG A 113 -28.51 -36.86 -1.20
CA ARG A 113 -29.18 -36.52 0.08
C ARG A 113 -29.42 -35.02 0.16
N ASP A 114 -30.69 -34.65 0.15
CA ASP A 114 -31.23 -33.39 0.69
C ASP A 114 -31.25 -33.46 2.21
N SER A 115 -30.95 -32.36 2.90
CA SER A 115 -31.40 -32.07 4.29
C SER A 115 -31.18 -30.59 4.64
N SER A 116 -32.26 -29.83 4.53
CA SER A 116 -32.69 -28.68 5.35
C SER A 116 -31.82 -28.18 6.53
N GLY A 117 -31.52 -26.88 6.50
CA GLY A 117 -32.04 -25.88 7.46
C GLY A 117 -31.56 -25.92 8.93
N GLY A 118 -30.77 -24.93 9.32
CA GLY A 118 -30.50 -24.56 10.72
C GLY A 118 -29.76 -23.23 10.80
N GLY A 119 -30.39 -22.21 11.39
CA GLY A 119 -30.07 -20.79 11.24
C GLY A 119 -28.78 -20.30 11.89
N GLY A 120 -28.18 -19.31 11.23
CA GLY A 120 -27.03 -18.55 11.71
C GLY A 120 -26.61 -17.49 10.71
N SER A 121 -27.48 -16.53 10.35
CA SER A 121 -27.15 -15.54 9.30
C SER A 121 -27.79 -14.16 9.47
N SER A 122 -28.30 -13.78 10.65
CA SER A 122 -28.96 -12.47 10.81
C SER A 122 -28.02 -11.31 11.22
N MET A 123 -26.79 -11.58 11.64
CA MET A 123 -25.83 -10.52 12.07
C MET A 123 -24.84 -10.08 10.97
N SER A 124 -24.61 -10.88 9.93
CA SER A 124 -23.71 -10.51 8.82
C SER A 124 -24.32 -9.46 7.87
N SER A 125 -25.65 -9.41 7.76
CA SER A 125 -26.33 -8.53 6.80
C SER A 125 -26.22 -7.04 7.12
N SER A 126 -26.26 -6.65 8.41
CA SER A 126 -26.21 -5.24 8.83
C SER A 126 -24.81 -4.63 8.65
N GLY A 127 -23.75 -5.38 8.99
CA GLY A 127 -22.36 -4.95 8.78
C GLY A 127 -22.02 -4.79 7.29
N ASP A 128 -22.48 -5.72 6.46
CA ASP A 128 -22.28 -5.66 5.00
C ASP A 128 -23.03 -4.48 4.37
N LEU A 129 -24.23 -4.15 4.85
CA LEU A 129 -24.96 -2.96 4.42
C LEU A 129 -24.20 -1.68 4.78
N LYS A 130 -23.67 -1.58 6.00
CA LYS A 130 -22.89 -0.40 6.41
C LYS A 130 -21.62 -0.23 5.59
N ILE A 131 -20.89 -1.31 5.29
CA ILE A 131 -19.72 -1.25 4.41
C ILE A 131 -20.11 -0.77 3.01
N LYS A 132 -21.23 -1.28 2.46
CA LYS A 132 -21.73 -0.83 1.15
C LYS A 132 -22.05 0.66 1.12
N GLU A 133 -22.67 1.20 2.17
CA GLU A 133 -22.91 2.64 2.31
C GLU A 133 -21.61 3.44 2.33
N MET A 134 -20.65 3.04 3.16
CA MET A 134 -19.35 3.73 3.26
C MET A 134 -18.58 3.71 1.94
N VAL A 135 -18.63 2.58 1.22
CA VAL A 135 -18.03 2.46 -0.12
C VAL A 135 -18.75 3.34 -1.14
N LYS A 136 -20.08 3.49 -1.04
CA LYS A 136 -20.86 4.39 -1.90
C LYS A 136 -20.51 5.86 -1.63
N GLU A 137 -20.34 6.25 -0.37
CA GLU A 137 -19.85 7.57 0.02
C GLU A 137 -18.44 7.83 -0.54
N LEU A 138 -17.52 6.88 -0.39
CA LEU A 138 -16.18 6.99 -0.95
C LEU A 138 -16.22 7.14 -2.48
N HIS A 139 -17.05 6.36 -3.16
CA HIS A 139 -17.24 6.48 -4.61
C HIS A 139 -17.73 7.88 -4.99
N SER A 140 -18.71 8.44 -4.26
CA SER A 140 -19.17 9.82 -4.49
C SER A 140 -18.08 10.85 -4.27
N LEU A 141 -17.25 10.71 -3.23
CA LEU A 141 -16.12 11.60 -2.99
C LEU A 141 -15.11 11.57 -4.14
N VAL A 142 -14.81 10.38 -4.67
CA VAL A 142 -13.91 10.23 -5.82
C VAL A 142 -14.45 10.92 -7.07
N HIS A 143 -15.76 10.84 -7.34
CA HIS A 143 -16.37 11.59 -8.44
C HIS A 143 -16.28 13.10 -8.23
N HIS A 144 -16.55 13.60 -7.02
CA HIS A 144 -16.41 15.03 -6.73
C HIS A 144 -14.95 15.52 -6.88
N VAL A 145 -13.96 14.70 -6.52
CA VAL A 145 -12.54 15.01 -6.79
C VAL A 145 -12.29 15.15 -8.29
N GLN A 146 -12.87 14.27 -9.11
CA GLN A 146 -12.73 14.33 -10.56
C GLN A 146 -13.40 15.59 -11.14
N ASP A 147 -14.61 15.92 -10.69
CA ASP A 147 -15.32 17.13 -11.12
C ASP A 147 -14.54 18.41 -10.79
N GLU A 148 -13.96 18.47 -9.58
CA GLU A 148 -13.15 19.62 -9.16
C GLU A 148 -11.83 19.70 -9.95
N ARG A 149 -11.21 18.54 -10.24
CA ARG A 149 -10.02 18.49 -11.09
C ARG A 149 -10.30 18.96 -12.51
N ASP A 150 -11.44 18.59 -13.09
CA ASP A 150 -11.83 19.02 -14.43
C ASP A 150 -12.08 20.54 -14.46
N ARG A 151 -12.69 21.09 -13.41
CA ARG A 151 -12.82 22.55 -13.22
C ARG A 151 -11.47 23.24 -13.09
N GLY A 152 -10.58 22.72 -12.24
CA GLY A 152 -9.23 23.25 -12.05
C GLY A 152 -8.43 23.23 -13.35
N ASN A 153 -8.49 22.14 -14.11
CA ASN A 153 -7.87 22.02 -15.43
C ASN A 153 -8.40 23.05 -16.42
N HIS A 154 -9.72 23.28 -16.45
CA HIS A 154 -10.30 24.32 -17.28
C HIS A 154 -9.74 25.72 -16.94
N ASN A 155 -9.61 26.03 -15.64
CA ASN A 155 -9.06 27.30 -15.17
C ASN A 155 -7.55 27.44 -15.49
N LEU A 156 -6.77 26.36 -15.38
CA LEU A 156 -5.36 26.34 -15.79
C LEU A 156 -5.20 26.58 -17.30
N ILE A 157 -6.06 25.99 -18.13
CA ILE A 157 -6.07 26.27 -19.59
C ILE A 157 -6.38 27.74 -19.85
N ASN A 158 -7.31 28.35 -19.10
CA ASN A 158 -7.64 29.77 -19.23
C ASN A 158 -6.47 30.67 -18.82
N ILE A 159 -5.68 30.29 -17.81
CA ILE A 159 -4.43 30.96 -17.45
C ILE A 159 -3.44 30.90 -18.60
N ALA A 160 -3.18 29.71 -19.16
CA ALA A 160 -2.24 29.51 -20.26
C ALA A 160 -2.62 30.37 -21.49
N LYS A 161 -3.90 30.31 -21.92
CA LYS A 161 -4.41 31.14 -23.03
C LYS A 161 -4.30 32.64 -22.75
N THR A 162 -4.49 33.06 -21.50
CA THR A 162 -4.36 34.47 -21.13
C THR A 162 -2.89 34.92 -21.19
N HIS A 163 -1.95 34.07 -20.80
CA HIS A 163 -0.51 34.31 -20.97
C HIS A 163 -0.10 34.39 -22.44
N GLU A 164 -0.55 33.46 -23.29
CA GLU A 164 -0.27 33.49 -24.73
C GLU A 164 -0.74 34.81 -25.35
N ARG A 165 -1.96 35.25 -25.05
CA ARG A 165 -2.49 36.54 -25.52
C ARG A 165 -1.70 37.74 -25.01
N MET A 166 -1.25 37.70 -23.76
CA MET A 166 -0.42 38.75 -23.18
C MET A 166 0.94 38.84 -23.89
N GLN A 167 1.56 37.70 -24.23
CA GLN A 167 2.82 37.65 -24.96
C GLN A 167 2.69 38.15 -26.40
N GLN A 168 1.56 37.87 -27.06
CA GLN A 168 1.27 38.34 -28.42
C GLN A 168 1.18 39.87 -28.54
N GLU A 169 0.85 40.60 -27.47
CA GLU A 169 0.77 42.06 -27.52
C GLU A 169 2.14 42.75 -27.69
N GLN A 170 3.27 42.03 -27.56
CA GLN A 170 4.66 42.54 -27.70
C GLN A 170 4.97 43.86 -26.97
N LYS A 171 4.20 44.20 -25.93
CA LYS A 171 4.43 45.39 -25.10
C LYS A 171 5.54 45.11 -24.08
N VAL A 172 6.47 46.05 -23.94
CA VAL A 172 7.56 46.00 -22.94
C VAL A 172 7.01 45.96 -21.51
N VAL A 173 5.83 46.54 -21.27
CA VAL A 173 5.17 46.58 -19.96
C VAL A 173 3.84 45.84 -20.03
N VAL A 174 3.64 44.90 -19.10
CA VAL A 174 2.38 44.15 -18.98
C VAL A 174 1.22 45.10 -18.66
N SER A 175 0.19 45.08 -19.51
CA SER A 175 -1.01 45.90 -19.35
C SER A 175 -1.72 45.65 -18.01
N PRO A 176 -2.26 46.70 -17.34
CA PRO A 176 -3.06 46.57 -16.13
C PRO A 176 -4.21 45.56 -16.25
N TYR A 177 -4.80 45.43 -17.45
CA TYR A 177 -5.83 44.44 -17.74
C TYR A 177 -5.35 43.01 -17.48
N PHE A 178 -4.22 42.60 -18.06
CA PHE A 178 -3.70 41.25 -17.88
C PHE A 178 -3.26 40.99 -16.45
N LYS A 179 -2.68 41.99 -15.77
CA LYS A 179 -2.32 41.87 -14.35
C LYS A 179 -3.54 41.53 -13.49
N THR A 180 -4.63 42.31 -13.63
CA THR A 180 -5.86 42.09 -12.87
C THR A 180 -6.53 40.76 -13.23
N LYS A 181 -6.60 40.44 -14.53
CA LYS A 181 -7.20 39.19 -15.01
C LYS A 181 -6.43 37.95 -14.54
N LEU A 182 -5.11 37.92 -14.74
CA LEU A 182 -4.26 36.80 -14.32
C LEU A 182 -4.28 36.65 -12.81
N LYS A 183 -4.24 37.76 -12.04
CA LYS A 183 -4.38 37.71 -10.58
C LYS A 183 -5.67 37.00 -10.17
N GLY A 184 -6.81 37.38 -10.76
CA GLY A 184 -8.09 36.71 -10.51
C GLY A 184 -8.06 35.23 -10.85
N LEU A 185 -7.55 34.86 -12.03
CA LEU A 185 -7.44 33.46 -12.45
C LEU A 185 -6.54 32.63 -11.53
N TYR A 186 -5.41 33.19 -11.07
CA TYR A 186 -4.53 32.51 -10.11
C TYR A 186 -5.20 32.33 -8.75
N THR A 187 -5.94 33.33 -8.27
CA THR A 187 -6.72 33.20 -7.03
C THR A 187 -7.75 32.08 -7.14
N THR A 188 -8.47 32.00 -8.27
CA THR A 188 -9.41 30.89 -8.51
C THR A 188 -8.70 29.54 -8.59
N ALA A 189 -7.59 29.43 -9.33
CA ALA A 189 -6.85 28.17 -9.44
C ALA A 189 -6.29 27.69 -8.09
N MET A 190 -5.88 28.61 -7.21
CA MET A 190 -5.51 28.26 -5.84
C MET A 190 -6.70 27.71 -5.05
N GLN A 191 -7.88 28.34 -5.15
CA GLN A 191 -9.10 27.88 -4.50
C GLN A 191 -9.56 26.51 -5.00
N ASP A 192 -9.47 26.26 -6.31
CA ASP A 192 -9.77 24.97 -6.91
C ASP A 192 -8.86 23.89 -6.33
N ALA A 193 -7.54 24.16 -6.28
CA ALA A 193 -6.54 23.22 -5.73
C ALA A 193 -6.76 22.94 -4.23
N GLU A 194 -7.12 23.96 -3.43
CA GLU A 194 -7.46 23.80 -2.02
C GLU A 194 -8.72 22.93 -1.83
N THR A 195 -9.74 23.15 -2.67
CA THR A 195 -11.00 22.40 -2.63
C THR A 195 -10.78 20.94 -3.01
N GLU A 196 -10.02 20.69 -4.08
CA GLU A 196 -9.62 19.35 -4.51
C GLU A 196 -8.82 18.63 -3.42
N SER A 197 -7.87 19.32 -2.79
CA SER A 197 -7.06 18.80 -1.69
C SER A 197 -7.90 18.41 -0.47
N GLU A 198 -8.91 19.21 -0.11
CA GLU A 198 -9.85 18.91 0.96
C GLU A 198 -10.72 17.68 0.65
N LEU A 199 -11.22 17.55 -0.59
CA LEU A 199 -11.96 16.37 -1.03
C LEU A 199 -11.11 15.09 -0.99
N LEU A 200 -9.84 15.17 -1.39
CA LEU A 200 -8.90 14.06 -1.30
C LEU A 200 -8.67 13.62 0.15
N ARG A 201 -8.49 14.57 1.09
CA ARG A 201 -8.35 14.26 2.52
C ARG A 201 -9.59 13.54 3.05
N ARG A 202 -10.80 14.00 2.72
CA ARG A 202 -12.05 13.33 3.10
C ARG A 202 -12.17 11.91 2.54
N ALA A 203 -11.71 11.69 1.31
CA ALA A 203 -11.68 10.35 0.72
C ALA A 203 -10.71 9.43 1.47
N LEU A 204 -9.53 9.93 1.86
CA LEU A 204 -8.57 9.19 2.67
C LEU A 204 -9.13 8.84 4.06
N ASP A 205 -9.80 9.79 4.72
CA ASP A 205 -10.47 9.56 6.00
C ASP A 205 -11.53 8.47 5.87
N LYS A 206 -12.35 8.53 4.82
CA LYS A 206 -13.36 7.49 4.54
C LYS A 206 -12.73 6.11 4.32
N ILE A 207 -11.58 6.03 3.64
CA ILE A 207 -10.83 4.78 3.49
C ILE A 207 -10.35 4.26 4.85
N ALA A 208 -9.83 5.14 5.71
CA ALA A 208 -9.39 4.77 7.06
C ALA A 208 -10.56 4.27 7.93
N GLU A 209 -11.73 4.91 7.83
CA GLU A 209 -12.96 4.44 8.47
C GLU A 209 -13.36 3.05 7.99
N ILE A 210 -13.37 2.80 6.67
CA ILE A 210 -13.72 1.49 6.09
C ILE A 210 -12.75 0.41 6.58
N LYS A 211 -11.44 0.68 6.60
CA LYS A 211 -10.43 -0.25 7.12
C LYS A 211 -10.69 -0.58 8.58
N THR A 212 -10.87 0.45 9.42
CA THR A 212 -11.14 0.29 10.85
C THR A 212 -12.44 -0.48 11.10
N PHE A 213 -13.48 -0.24 10.31
CA PHE A 213 -14.74 -0.96 10.40
C PHE A 213 -14.56 -2.44 10.08
N LYS A 214 -13.83 -2.75 8.99
CA LYS A 214 -13.52 -4.13 8.59
C LYS A 214 -12.63 -4.86 9.61
N GLU A 215 -11.67 -4.19 10.22
CA GLU A 215 -10.84 -4.80 11.26
C GLU A 215 -11.64 -5.16 12.52
N LYS A 216 -12.68 -4.38 12.85
CA LYS A 216 -13.56 -4.62 14.00
C LYS A 216 -14.64 -5.66 13.75
N HIS A 217 -15.21 -5.70 12.54
CA HIS A 217 -16.35 -6.54 12.18
C HIS A 217 -15.99 -7.74 11.30
N GLY A 218 -14.76 -7.79 10.79
CA GLY A 218 -14.23 -8.96 10.12
C GLY A 218 -13.98 -10.06 11.14
N GLU A 219 -14.43 -11.28 10.82
CA GLU A 219 -14.00 -12.45 11.58
C GLU A 219 -12.48 -12.56 11.44
N ARG A 220 -11.76 -12.32 12.54
CA ARG A 220 -10.36 -12.75 12.61
C ARG A 220 -10.37 -14.26 12.38
N PRO A 221 -9.63 -14.79 11.38
CA PRO A 221 -9.47 -16.22 11.30
C PRO A 221 -8.87 -16.68 12.63
N LYS A 222 -9.65 -17.40 13.44
CA LYS A 222 -9.18 -18.02 14.70
C LYS A 222 -8.27 -19.22 14.43
N THR A 223 -7.70 -19.31 13.24
CA THR A 223 -6.86 -20.41 12.80
C THR A 223 -5.41 -20.05 13.09
N ILE A 224 -4.67 -21.01 13.66
CA ILE A 224 -3.23 -20.96 13.83
C ILE A 224 -2.59 -20.42 12.55
N MET A 225 -2.00 -19.23 12.64
CA MET A 225 -1.44 -18.55 11.49
C MET A 225 -0.02 -19.05 11.29
N ARG A 226 0.22 -19.86 10.26
CA ARG A 226 1.57 -20.31 9.93
C ARG A 226 2.50 -19.11 9.78
N ARG A 227 3.75 -19.22 10.23
CA ARG A 227 4.77 -18.16 10.17
C ARG A 227 4.80 -17.40 8.84
N GLY A 228 4.75 -18.09 7.70
CA GLY A 228 4.74 -17.44 6.38
C GLY A 228 3.53 -16.54 6.11
N VAL A 229 2.36 -16.90 6.64
CA VAL A 229 1.14 -16.06 6.55
C VAL A 229 1.27 -14.85 7.45
N LEU A 230 1.79 -15.01 8.66
CA LEU A 230 2.05 -13.90 9.58
C LEU A 230 3.02 -12.88 8.97
N MET A 231 4.13 -13.35 8.41
CA MET A 231 5.11 -12.45 7.77
C MET A 231 4.50 -11.67 6.59
N ASN A 232 3.67 -12.31 5.76
CA ASN A 232 2.92 -11.61 4.71
C ASN A 232 1.96 -10.56 5.28
N LEU A 233 1.27 -10.86 6.39
CA LEU A 233 0.39 -9.91 7.05
C LEU A 233 1.17 -8.70 7.60
N LEU A 234 2.35 -8.91 8.19
CA LEU A 234 3.20 -7.82 8.67
C LEU A 234 3.67 -6.92 7.52
N GLN A 235 4.11 -7.49 6.41
CA GLN A 235 4.46 -6.72 5.22
C GLN A 235 3.27 -5.93 4.65
N GLN A 236 2.07 -6.52 4.64
CA GLN A 236 0.84 -5.83 4.23
C GLN A 236 0.48 -4.70 5.21
N ASN A 237 0.63 -4.91 6.52
CA ASN A 237 0.38 -3.89 7.54
C ASN A 237 1.34 -2.71 7.45
N ALA A 238 2.62 -2.94 7.13
CA ALA A 238 3.58 -1.89 6.83
C ALA A 238 3.20 -1.12 5.55
N SER A 239 2.91 -1.85 4.47
CA SER A 239 2.59 -1.27 3.16
C SER A 239 1.28 -0.45 3.18
N SER A 240 0.33 -0.84 4.04
CA SER A 240 -0.98 -0.20 4.18
C SER A 240 -1.04 0.90 5.22
N LEU A 241 0.06 1.17 5.95
CA LEU A 241 0.18 2.30 6.87
C LEU A 241 -0.05 3.60 6.06
N PRO A 242 -1.00 4.47 6.46
CA PRO A 242 -1.31 5.67 5.70
C PRO A 242 -0.12 6.64 5.75
N LEU A 243 0.12 7.35 4.64
CA LEU A 243 1.01 8.50 4.62
C LEU A 243 0.29 9.67 5.32
N TRP A 244 0.99 10.41 6.18
CA TRP A 244 0.48 11.66 6.71
C TRP A 244 0.44 12.73 5.61
N ILE A 245 -0.69 13.44 5.48
CA ILE A 245 -0.89 14.51 4.50
C ILE A 245 -1.58 15.68 5.22
N GLY A 246 -0.77 16.50 5.87
CA GLY A 246 -1.25 17.68 6.61
C GLY A 246 -1.76 18.81 5.70
N LYS A 247 -2.41 19.80 6.32
CA LYS A 247 -2.67 21.11 5.71
C LYS A 247 -1.41 21.99 5.78
N PRO A 248 -1.27 23.01 4.91
CA PRO A 248 -0.17 23.96 5.01
C PRO A 248 -0.06 24.58 6.42
N GLY A 249 1.10 24.47 7.05
CA GLY A 249 1.35 24.97 8.41
C GLY A 249 0.81 24.10 9.55
N GLU A 250 0.16 22.97 9.25
CA GLU A 250 -0.24 21.99 10.25
C GLU A 250 0.99 21.23 10.76
N ARG A 251 1.04 20.99 12.06
CA ARG A 251 2.13 20.21 12.66
C ARG A 251 1.88 18.72 12.45
N VAL A 252 2.97 17.99 12.27
CA VAL A 252 2.94 16.53 12.24
C VAL A 252 2.35 15.99 13.55
N PRO A 253 1.34 15.10 13.50
CA PRO A 253 0.69 14.59 14.69
C PRO A 253 1.55 13.55 15.42
N ALA A 254 1.24 13.33 16.70
CA ALA A 254 1.81 12.23 17.46
C ALA A 254 1.62 10.89 16.74
N LEU A 255 2.61 10.00 16.82
CA LEU A 255 2.64 8.70 16.13
C LEU A 255 2.70 8.78 14.59
N CYS A 256 3.07 9.92 14.02
CA CYS A 256 3.52 9.98 12.62
C CYS A 256 5.05 9.84 12.55
N GLY A 257 5.51 8.79 11.87
CA GLY A 257 6.93 8.46 11.77
C GLY A 257 7.59 8.36 13.14
N ALA A 258 8.64 9.17 13.36
CA ALA A 258 9.41 9.26 14.59
C ALA A 258 8.75 10.10 15.69
N THR A 259 7.64 10.81 15.38
CA THR A 259 6.97 11.69 16.36
C THR A 259 6.40 10.87 17.52
N PRO A 260 6.82 11.15 18.77
CA PRO A 260 6.45 10.32 19.91
C PRO A 260 4.95 10.41 20.24
N ALA A 261 4.44 9.40 20.93
CA ALA A 261 3.13 9.47 21.57
C ALA A 261 3.10 10.58 22.64
N GLU A 262 1.95 11.22 22.80
CA GLU A 262 1.69 12.11 23.94
C GLU A 262 1.83 11.35 25.27
N SER A 263 2.22 12.05 26.34
CA SER A 263 2.48 11.42 27.66
C SER A 263 1.23 10.74 28.26
N ASN A 264 0.06 11.32 28.02
CA ASN A 264 -1.25 10.81 28.42
C ASN A 264 -1.85 9.80 27.42
N TYR A 265 -1.18 9.52 26.29
CA TYR A 265 -1.70 8.60 25.27
C TYR A 265 -2.01 7.23 25.87
N ILE A 266 -3.20 6.70 25.56
CA ILE A 266 -3.62 5.34 25.89
C ILE A 266 -4.00 4.61 24.59
N GLY A 267 -3.23 3.58 24.22
CA GLY A 267 -3.53 2.75 23.06
C GLY A 267 -4.86 2.00 23.19
N LYS A 268 -5.52 1.76 22.06
CA LYS A 268 -6.83 1.10 21.99
C LYS A 268 -6.67 -0.41 21.80
N PRO A 269 -7.68 -1.22 22.18
CA PRO A 269 -7.73 -2.63 21.80
C PRO A 269 -7.53 -2.80 20.28
N GLY A 270 -6.64 -3.71 19.88
CA GLY A 270 -6.24 -3.94 18.49
C GLY A 270 -5.01 -3.17 18.02
N ASP A 271 -4.61 -2.09 18.72
CA ASP A 271 -3.42 -1.31 18.38
C ASP A 271 -2.17 -2.21 18.51
N LYS A 272 -1.29 -2.13 17.51
CA LYS A 272 0.00 -2.84 17.52
C LYS A 272 1.05 -2.03 18.28
N VAL A 273 1.84 -2.72 19.08
CA VAL A 273 2.83 -2.12 19.99
C VAL A 273 4.12 -2.94 20.01
N ALA A 274 5.23 -2.31 20.35
CA ALA A 274 6.38 -3.05 20.88
C ALA A 274 6.20 -3.21 22.39
N ALA A 275 6.33 -4.43 22.88
CA ALA A 275 6.14 -4.78 24.29
C ALA A 275 7.41 -5.42 24.85
N ARG A 276 7.92 -4.88 25.96
CA ARG A 276 9.09 -5.45 26.65
C ARG A 276 8.65 -6.53 27.63
N VAL A 277 8.80 -7.79 27.22
CA VAL A 277 8.41 -8.97 27.98
C VAL A 277 9.62 -9.63 28.63
N LYS A 278 9.42 -10.33 29.74
CA LYS A 278 10.45 -11.15 30.39
C LYS A 278 10.25 -12.60 29.96
N SER A 279 11.31 -13.22 29.43
CA SER A 279 11.37 -14.66 29.18
C SER A 279 11.48 -15.44 30.49
N GLN A 280 11.29 -16.77 30.41
CA GLN A 280 11.47 -17.71 31.53
C GLN A 280 12.90 -17.67 32.09
N ASP A 281 13.89 -17.41 31.23
CA ASP A 281 15.31 -17.30 31.61
C ASP A 281 15.67 -15.94 32.24
N GLY A 282 14.69 -15.05 32.41
CA GLY A 282 14.86 -13.74 33.04
C GLY A 282 15.34 -12.63 32.10
N GLU A 283 15.69 -12.96 30.85
CA GLU A 283 16.03 -11.97 29.82
C GLU A 283 14.80 -11.17 29.37
N GLU A 284 15.00 -9.88 29.08
CA GLU A 284 13.95 -8.99 28.58
C GLU A 284 14.08 -8.79 27.07
N ASN A 285 13.01 -9.12 26.34
CA ASN A 285 12.95 -8.98 24.88
C ASN A 285 11.81 -8.03 24.49
N TRP A 286 12.04 -7.24 23.43
CA TRP A 286 10.99 -6.43 22.83
C TRP A 286 10.30 -7.25 21.73
N ILE A 287 9.02 -7.54 21.91
CA ILE A 287 8.20 -8.28 20.94
C ILE A 287 7.16 -7.36 20.29
N LEU A 288 6.70 -7.74 19.11
CA LEU A 288 5.50 -7.18 18.51
C LEU A 288 4.29 -7.79 19.20
N ALA A 289 3.40 -6.94 19.72
CA ALA A 289 2.21 -7.37 20.42
C ALA A 289 1.00 -6.54 19.98
N GLU A 290 -0.18 -7.02 20.36
CA GLU A 290 -1.44 -6.32 20.19
C GLU A 290 -2.03 -5.95 21.54
N ILE A 291 -2.47 -4.70 21.70
CA ILE A 291 -3.21 -4.28 22.90
C ILE A 291 -4.55 -5.00 22.94
N VAL A 292 -4.85 -5.59 24.09
CA VAL A 292 -6.16 -6.15 24.38
C VAL A 292 -6.98 -5.17 25.20
N GLN A 293 -6.39 -4.63 26.25
CA GLN A 293 -7.02 -3.60 27.08
C GLN A 293 -5.99 -2.82 27.91
N PHE A 294 -6.44 -1.67 28.42
CA PHE A 294 -5.70 -0.88 29.40
C PHE A 294 -6.41 -0.93 30.75
N LEU A 295 -5.69 -1.38 31.78
CA LEU A 295 -6.15 -1.50 33.16
C LEU A 295 -5.82 -0.21 33.92
N SER A 296 -6.73 0.76 33.88
CA SER A 296 -6.53 2.09 34.47
C SER A 296 -6.20 2.05 35.96
N GLY A 297 -6.81 1.14 36.73
CA GLY A 297 -6.57 1.00 38.17
C GLY A 297 -5.13 0.58 38.54
N SER A 298 -4.38 -0.04 37.62
CA SER A 298 -2.99 -0.45 37.86
C SER A 298 -1.97 0.19 36.91
N ASN A 299 -2.42 1.04 35.98
CA ASN A 299 -1.61 1.64 34.91
C ASN A 299 -0.82 0.60 34.10
N LYS A 300 -1.49 -0.51 33.77
CA LYS A 300 -0.94 -1.63 32.99
C LYS A 300 -1.73 -1.88 31.72
N TYR A 301 -1.06 -2.41 30.71
CA TYR A 301 -1.68 -2.99 29.54
C TYR A 301 -1.73 -4.51 29.67
N GLU A 302 -2.79 -5.07 29.10
CA GLU A 302 -2.82 -6.45 28.68
C GLU A 302 -2.55 -6.49 27.17
N VAL A 303 -1.55 -7.27 26.77
CA VAL A 303 -1.13 -7.42 25.37
C VAL A 303 -0.97 -8.90 25.01
N ASP A 304 -1.33 -9.26 23.78
CA ASP A 304 -1.10 -10.60 23.22
C ASP A 304 0.11 -10.56 22.27
N ASP A 305 1.02 -11.51 22.39
CA ASP A 305 2.08 -11.73 21.38
C ASP A 305 1.44 -12.11 20.03
N ILE A 306 1.93 -11.51 18.95
CA ILE A 306 1.44 -11.79 17.60
C ILE A 306 1.91 -13.13 17.02
N ASP A 307 2.99 -13.72 17.54
CA ASP A 307 3.56 -15.01 17.09
C ASP A 307 3.11 -16.18 17.97
N ALA A 308 2.39 -15.92 19.06
CA ALA A 308 1.90 -16.97 19.95
C ALA A 308 0.86 -17.85 19.26
N GLU A 309 1.12 -19.16 19.19
CA GLU A 309 0.13 -20.13 18.74
C GLU A 309 -1.09 -20.08 19.67
N GLU A 310 -2.28 -19.93 19.07
CA GLU A 310 -3.58 -19.79 19.75
C GLU A 310 -3.82 -18.50 20.58
N GLY A 311 -2.98 -17.45 20.46
CA GLY A 311 -3.24 -16.16 21.15
C GLY A 311 -3.31 -16.29 22.67
N LYS A 312 -2.64 -17.30 23.23
CA LYS A 312 -2.63 -17.60 24.67
C LYS A 312 -1.49 -16.93 25.43
N GLU A 313 -0.52 -16.33 24.75
CA GLU A 313 0.57 -15.63 25.43
C GLU A 313 0.19 -14.16 25.71
N ARG A 314 -0.67 -14.02 26.72
CA ARG A 314 -1.12 -12.74 27.28
C ARG A 314 -0.11 -12.25 28.32
N HIS A 315 0.42 -11.05 28.12
CA HIS A 315 1.27 -10.38 29.10
C HIS A 315 0.56 -9.18 29.74
N THR A 316 0.73 -9.03 31.05
CA THR A 316 0.31 -7.82 31.77
C THR A 316 1.52 -6.95 32.09
N LEU A 317 1.66 -5.82 31.40
CA LEU A 317 2.86 -4.98 31.41
C LEU A 317 2.55 -3.56 31.88
N SER A 318 3.46 -2.94 32.64
CA SER A 318 3.33 -1.51 32.96
C SER A 318 3.34 -0.65 31.68
N LYS A 319 2.63 0.48 31.68
CA LYS A 319 2.60 1.44 30.55
C LYS A 319 3.99 1.76 29.97
N ARG A 320 5.04 1.83 30.80
CA ARG A 320 6.43 2.13 30.39
C ARG A 320 7.10 1.04 29.54
N LYS A 321 6.60 -0.20 29.58
CA LYS A 321 7.10 -1.35 28.81
C LYS A 321 6.35 -1.55 27.50
N VAL A 322 5.45 -0.64 27.14
CA VAL A 322 4.63 -0.72 25.93
C VAL A 322 4.84 0.57 25.14
N VAL A 323 5.37 0.43 23.93
CA VAL A 323 5.60 1.55 23.01
C VAL A 323 4.66 1.40 21.81
N PRO A 324 3.74 2.34 21.59
CA PRO A 324 2.86 2.30 20.43
C PRO A 324 3.65 2.42 19.13
N LEU A 325 3.25 1.64 18.12
CA LEU A 325 3.79 1.79 16.77
C LEU A 325 3.23 3.04 16.08
N PRO A 326 3.92 3.60 15.07
CA PRO A 326 3.41 4.70 14.26
C PRO A 326 2.07 4.37 13.62
N LYS A 327 1.16 5.35 13.61
CA LYS A 327 -0.15 5.31 12.94
C LYS A 327 -0.10 5.89 11.52
N TRP A 328 0.90 6.73 11.24
CA TRP A 328 1.16 7.27 9.92
C TRP A 328 2.63 7.14 9.56
N LYS A 329 2.90 6.97 8.26
CA LYS A 329 4.22 7.23 7.68
C LYS A 329 4.43 8.73 7.60
N ALA A 330 5.61 9.20 7.98
CA ALA A 330 6.05 10.54 7.65
C ALA A 330 6.46 10.59 6.18
N ASN A 331 6.08 11.67 5.51
CA ASN A 331 6.45 11.93 4.12
C ASN A 331 7.82 12.59 4.10
N SER A 332 8.82 11.94 3.47
CA SER A 332 10.18 12.47 3.38
C SER A 332 10.29 13.79 2.63
N GLU A 333 9.33 14.13 1.77
CA GLU A 333 9.33 15.36 0.99
C GLU A 333 8.75 16.57 1.74
N THR A 334 7.82 16.34 2.67
CA THR A 334 7.09 17.41 3.38
C THR A 334 7.36 17.46 4.88
N ASP A 335 7.68 16.32 5.49
CA ASP A 335 7.71 16.10 6.94
C ASP A 335 8.97 15.30 7.35
N SER A 336 10.13 15.68 6.77
CA SER A 336 11.41 14.98 7.00
C SER A 336 11.90 15.03 8.46
N ASP A 337 11.48 16.03 9.23
CA ASP A 337 11.72 16.19 10.66
C ASP A 337 10.99 15.13 11.51
N ALA A 338 9.96 14.49 10.93
CA ALA A 338 9.26 13.37 11.54
C ALA A 338 9.86 12.00 11.15
N LEU A 339 11.07 11.96 10.61
CA LEU A 339 11.83 10.72 10.37
C LEU A 339 13.02 10.63 11.34
N PHE A 340 13.43 9.41 11.68
CA PHE A 340 14.68 9.20 12.42
C PHE A 340 15.87 9.50 11.50
N GLU A 341 16.79 10.35 11.94
CA GLU A 341 17.98 10.71 11.18
C GLU A 341 19.03 9.60 11.22
N LYS A 342 20.00 9.67 10.28
CA LYS A 342 21.16 8.78 10.25
C LYS A 342 21.87 8.76 11.62
N ASP A 343 22.38 7.58 11.99
CA ASP A 343 23.09 7.28 13.23
C ASP A 343 22.22 7.39 14.51
N THR A 344 20.90 7.61 14.37
CA THR A 344 19.96 7.56 15.50
C THR A 344 19.81 6.12 16.00
N LEU A 345 19.94 5.93 17.32
CA LEU A 345 19.64 4.64 17.97
C LEU A 345 18.13 4.42 18.08
N VAL A 346 17.66 3.32 17.50
CA VAL A 346 16.26 2.93 17.43
C VAL A 346 16.07 1.49 17.88
N LEU A 347 14.82 1.12 18.14
CA LEU A 347 14.39 -0.28 18.12
C LEU A 347 13.72 -0.54 16.79
N ALA A 348 14.18 -1.54 16.06
CA ALA A 348 13.65 -1.92 14.75
C ALA A 348 13.24 -3.40 14.77
N LEU A 349 12.15 -3.76 14.10
CA LEU A 349 11.74 -5.16 13.95
C LEU A 349 12.74 -5.88 13.04
N TYR A 350 13.37 -6.94 13.54
CA TYR A 350 14.34 -7.68 12.73
C TYR A 350 13.64 -8.46 11.61
N PRO A 351 14.16 -8.45 10.36
CA PRO A 351 13.51 -9.09 9.24
C PRO A 351 13.14 -10.55 9.50
N GLN A 352 11.93 -10.93 9.09
CA GLN A 352 11.38 -12.29 9.26
C GLN A 352 11.19 -12.74 10.73
N THR A 353 11.10 -11.79 11.66
CA THR A 353 10.81 -12.04 13.08
C THR A 353 9.67 -11.16 13.58
N THR A 354 9.25 -11.42 14.81
CA THR A 354 8.29 -10.62 15.57
C THR A 354 8.96 -9.87 16.74
N CYS A 355 10.29 -9.71 16.70
CA CYS A 355 11.08 -9.11 17.77
C CYS A 355 11.76 -7.81 17.31
N PHE A 356 11.84 -6.84 18.21
CA PHE A 356 12.56 -5.58 18.00
C PHE A 356 13.93 -5.65 18.65
N TYR A 357 14.93 -5.16 17.94
CA TYR A 357 16.32 -5.11 18.40
C TYR A 357 16.89 -3.72 18.20
N ARG A 358 17.96 -3.43 18.94
CA ARG A 358 18.70 -2.17 18.84
C ARG A 358 19.35 -2.08 17.47
N ALA A 359 19.16 -0.93 16.83
CA ALA A 359 19.75 -0.64 15.53
C ALA A 359 20.10 0.84 15.40
N LEU A 360 21.07 1.15 14.54
CA LEU A 360 21.35 2.50 14.10
C LEU A 360 20.68 2.74 12.74
N ILE A 361 20.11 3.92 12.54
CA ILE A 361 19.65 4.32 11.20
C ILE A 361 20.87 4.49 10.29
N HIS A 362 20.96 3.68 9.23
CA HIS A 362 21.95 3.88 8.17
C HIS A 362 21.51 4.99 7.21
N ALA A 363 20.24 4.96 6.82
CA ALA A 363 19.63 5.99 5.98
C ALA A 363 18.11 6.08 6.20
N PRO A 364 17.54 7.28 6.32
CA PRO A 364 16.09 7.47 6.29
C PRO A 364 15.51 7.24 4.88
N PRO A 365 14.19 6.99 4.77
CA PRO A 365 13.48 6.94 3.49
C PRO A 365 13.70 8.22 2.67
N LYS A 366 14.02 8.08 1.39
CA LYS A 366 14.13 9.24 0.48
C LYS A 366 12.80 9.55 -0.20
N LYS A 367 11.99 8.53 -0.46
CA LYS A 367 10.63 8.65 -1.00
C LYS A 367 9.58 8.11 -0.02
N PRO A 368 8.30 8.51 -0.14
CA PRO A 368 7.22 8.00 0.71
C PRO A 368 7.01 6.48 0.68
N SER A 369 7.45 5.82 -0.40
CA SER A 369 7.40 4.37 -0.58
C SER A 369 8.58 3.63 0.02
N ASP A 370 9.67 4.34 0.33
CA ASP A 370 10.92 3.72 0.76
C ASP A 370 10.85 3.34 2.25
N GLU A 371 11.72 2.42 2.62
CA GLU A 371 11.89 1.95 4.00
C GLU A 371 13.14 2.58 4.62
N TYR A 372 13.28 2.51 5.95
CA TYR A 372 14.55 2.81 6.59
C TYR A 372 15.58 1.75 6.19
N SER A 373 16.82 2.18 6.02
CA SER A 373 17.96 1.27 6.07
C SER A 373 18.57 1.35 7.47
N VAL A 374 18.76 0.22 8.14
CA VAL A 374 19.25 0.15 9.53
C VAL A 374 20.39 -0.86 9.68
N LEU A 375 21.26 -0.63 10.68
CA LEU A 375 22.35 -1.51 11.10
C LEU A 375 22.01 -2.06 12.49
N PHE A 376 21.68 -3.34 12.60
CA PHE A 376 21.38 -3.97 13.89
C PHE A 376 22.65 -4.19 14.70
N GLU A 377 22.61 -3.99 16.02
CA GLU A 377 23.70 -4.41 16.90
C GLU A 377 23.81 -5.95 16.87
N ASP A 378 24.94 -6.48 16.39
CA ASP A 378 25.19 -7.91 16.21
C ASP A 378 26.67 -8.25 16.41
N ASN A 379 26.96 -8.92 17.53
CA ASN A 379 28.33 -9.28 17.94
C ASN A 379 28.98 -10.37 17.08
N THR A 380 28.26 -10.94 16.11
CA THR A 380 28.84 -11.90 15.16
C THR A 380 29.64 -11.21 14.06
N TYR A 381 29.42 -9.91 13.85
CA TYR A 381 30.20 -9.08 12.92
C TYR A 381 31.38 -8.39 13.64
N ALA A 382 32.48 -8.20 12.91
CA ALA A 382 33.71 -7.66 13.47
C ALA A 382 33.58 -6.21 13.97
N ASP A 383 32.70 -5.43 13.37
CA ASP A 383 32.36 -4.06 13.76
C ASP A 383 31.17 -3.99 14.74
N GLY A 384 30.59 -5.13 15.10
CA GLY A 384 29.45 -5.23 16.01
C GLY A 384 28.10 -4.85 15.39
N TYR A 385 28.03 -4.71 14.06
CA TYR A 385 26.81 -4.30 13.36
C TYR A 385 26.49 -5.17 12.14
N SER A 386 25.21 -5.40 11.89
CA SER A 386 24.77 -6.05 10.66
C SER A 386 25.04 -5.20 9.42
N PRO A 387 25.06 -5.79 8.21
CA PRO A 387 24.90 -5.04 6.97
C PRO A 387 23.61 -4.21 6.98
N PRO A 388 23.48 -3.19 6.11
CA PRO A 388 22.26 -2.41 5.99
C PRO A 388 21.06 -3.30 5.62
N LEU A 389 20.02 -3.30 6.48
CA LEU A 389 18.76 -4.02 6.26
C LEU A 389 17.59 -3.05 6.16
N SER A 390 16.61 -3.37 5.31
CA SER A 390 15.41 -2.54 5.12
C SER A 390 14.36 -2.83 6.18
N VAL A 391 13.82 -1.80 6.82
CA VAL A 391 12.73 -1.88 7.79
C VAL A 391 11.73 -0.76 7.56
N ALA A 392 10.47 -1.12 7.32
CA ALA A 392 9.40 -0.14 7.11
C ALA A 392 9.20 0.78 8.33
N GLN A 393 8.80 2.04 8.08
CA GLN A 393 8.58 3.04 9.15
C GLN A 393 7.67 2.55 10.29
N ARG A 394 6.66 1.71 9.97
CA ARG A 394 5.74 1.12 10.95
C ARG A 394 6.46 0.35 12.07
N TYR A 395 7.63 -0.19 11.77
CA TYR A 395 8.37 -1.13 12.60
C TYR A 395 9.71 -0.57 13.11
N VAL A 396 9.87 0.75 13.06
CA VAL A 396 10.99 1.47 13.66
C VAL A 396 10.44 2.43 14.71
N ILE A 397 10.92 2.33 15.94
CA ILE A 397 10.48 3.15 17.08
C ILE A 397 11.68 3.67 17.88
N ALA A 398 11.45 4.73 18.67
CA ALA A 398 12.49 5.32 19.49
C ALA A 398 13.03 4.32 20.54
N CYS A 399 14.35 4.19 20.62
CA CYS A 399 15.00 3.46 21.70
C CYS A 399 15.09 4.37 22.93
N ARG A 400 14.36 4.04 24.01
CA ARG A 400 14.39 4.81 25.28
C ARG A 400 15.40 4.23 26.29
N GLU A 401 16.25 3.31 25.85
CA GLU A 401 17.22 2.65 26.72
C GLU A 401 18.59 3.31 26.56
N GLU A 402 19.12 3.87 27.65
CA GLU A 402 20.50 4.33 27.69
C GLU A 402 21.43 3.14 27.43
N LYS A 403 22.48 3.34 26.61
CA LYS A 403 23.58 2.36 26.52
C LYS A 403 24.04 2.10 27.96
N LYS A 404 23.96 0.85 28.42
CA LYS A 404 24.69 0.44 29.64
C LYS A 404 26.16 0.79 29.38
N LYS A 405 26.66 1.80 30.10
CA LYS A 405 28.06 2.20 30.06
C LYS A 405 28.94 1.12 30.65
#